data_AF-A0A919J7E6-F1
#
_entry.id   AF-A0A919J7E6-F1
#
_cell.length_a   1.000
_cell.length_b   1.000
_cell.length_c   1.000
_cell.angle_alpha   90.00
_cell.angle_beta   90.00
_cell.angle_gamma   90.00
#
_symmetry.space_group_name_H-M   'P 1'
#
loop_
_entity.id
_entity.type
_entity.pdbx_description
1 polymer ?
#
loop_
_entity_poly.entity_id
_entity_poly.type
_entity_poly.pdbx_seq_one_letter_code
_entity_poly.pdbx_strand_id
1 'polypeptide(L)'
;MFIEVIGRGPLPDDIDRDDVEDLLADVLGADGEVTGAGTGETGWNLDVEVEPHVVHPLEMLRRLADALVDQDLGWVILRPEYETDGRTALDLV
;
A
#
# COMPACT_ATOMS: atom_id res chain seq x y z
N MET A 1 6.70 6.15 -7.86
CA MET A 1 6.64 4.68 -7.74
C MET A 1 5.27 4.35 -7.19
N PHE A 2 4.62 3.33 -7.72
CA PHE A 2 3.32 2.90 -7.19
C PHE A 2 3.50 1.74 -6.21
N ILE A 3 2.67 1.71 -5.18
CA ILE A 3 2.56 0.59 -4.24
C ILE A 3 1.07 0.31 -4.08
N GLU A 4 0.64 -0.90 -4.37
CA GLU A 4 -0.70 -1.34 -3.98
C GLU A 4 -0.64 -1.96 -2.58
N VAL A 5 -1.44 -1.45 -1.65
CA VAL A 5 -1.68 -2.04 -0.33
C VAL A 5 -2.94 -2.90 -0.44
N ILE A 6 -2.84 -4.18 -0.10
CA ILE A 6 -3.93 -5.14 -0.29
C ILE A 6 -4.22 -5.84 1.03
N GLY A 7 -5.42 -5.65 1.58
CA GLY A 7 -5.92 -6.44 2.69
C GLY A 7 -6.64 -7.69 2.21
N ARG A 8 -6.15 -8.87 2.61
CA ARG A 8 -6.78 -10.16 2.30
C ARG A 8 -7.73 -10.58 3.43
N GLY A 9 -8.93 -10.03 3.36
CA GLY A 9 -10.00 -10.27 4.31
C GLY A 9 -10.77 -8.98 4.60
N PRO A 10 -11.93 -9.09 5.27
CA PRO A 10 -12.62 -7.92 5.78
C PRO A 10 -11.76 -7.21 6.85
N LEU A 11 -11.90 -5.90 6.95
CA LEU A 11 -11.35 -5.13 8.06
C LEU A 11 -12.04 -5.51 9.38
N PRO A 12 -11.38 -5.29 10.53
CA PRO A 12 -12.04 -5.33 11.84
C PRO A 12 -13.28 -4.42 11.89
N ASP A 13 -14.26 -4.76 12.74
CA ASP A 13 -15.54 -4.03 12.81
C ASP A 13 -15.38 -2.55 13.23
N ASP A 14 -14.28 -2.21 13.90
CA ASP A 14 -13.94 -0.89 14.42
C ASP A 14 -12.93 -0.12 13.56
N ILE A 15 -12.49 -0.71 12.45
CA ILE A 15 -11.58 -0.09 11.49
C ILE A 15 -12.25 -0.08 10.13
N ASP A 16 -12.39 1.08 9.52
CA ASP A 16 -12.75 1.19 8.13
C ASP A 16 -11.52 1.47 7.24
N ARG A 17 -11.76 1.51 5.93
CA ARG A 17 -10.68 1.70 4.96
C ARG A 17 -10.07 3.11 5.10
N ASP A 18 -10.86 4.10 5.48
CA ASP A 18 -10.42 5.48 5.59
C ASP A 18 -9.46 5.63 6.79
N ASP A 19 -9.65 4.87 7.87
CA ASP A 19 -8.68 4.78 8.97
C ASP A 19 -7.29 4.30 8.48
N VAL A 20 -7.26 3.33 7.56
CA VAL A 20 -6.01 2.85 6.96
C VAL A 20 -5.42 3.89 6.01
N GLU A 21 -6.26 4.57 5.23
CA GLU A 21 -5.84 5.67 4.34
C GLU A 21 -5.18 6.80 5.14
N ASP A 22 -5.80 7.24 6.24
CA ASP A 22 -5.27 8.28 7.13
C ASP A 22 -3.92 7.85 7.75
N LEU A 23 -3.82 6.60 8.21
CA LEU A 23 -2.56 6.06 8.73
C LEU A 23 -1.45 6.10 7.67
N LEU A 24 -1.75 5.69 6.44
CA LEU A 24 -0.75 5.72 5.36
C LEU A 24 -0.39 7.15 5.00
N ALA A 25 -1.35 8.07 4.95
CA ALA A 25 -1.10 9.48 4.69
C ALA A 25 -0.17 10.11 5.74
N ASP A 26 -0.34 9.78 7.02
CA ASP A 26 0.55 10.22 8.11
C ASP A 26 1.98 9.71 7.92
N VAL A 27 2.14 8.46 7.49
CA VAL A 27 3.46 7.84 7.24
C VAL A 27 4.14 8.39 6.00
N LEU A 28 3.36 8.65 4.94
CA LEU A 28 3.84 9.20 3.68
C LEU A 28 4.27 10.66 3.84
N GLY A 29 3.49 11.46 4.55
CA GLY A 29 3.78 12.87 4.76
C GLY A 29 3.97 13.62 3.44
N ALA A 30 5.16 14.21 3.22
CA ALA A 30 5.49 14.91 1.98
C ALA A 30 6.13 13.99 0.91
N ASP A 31 6.34 12.71 1.21
CA ASP A 31 7.06 11.78 0.36
C ASP A 31 6.13 11.02 -0.61
N GLY A 32 4.81 11.19 -0.49
CA GLY A 32 3.81 10.52 -1.33
C GLY A 32 2.37 10.76 -0.88
N GLU A 33 1.43 10.07 -1.52
CA GLU A 33 -0.01 10.17 -1.24
C GLU A 33 -0.75 8.87 -1.57
N VAL A 34 -1.93 8.69 -0.97
CA VAL A 34 -2.91 7.68 -1.40
C VAL A 34 -3.71 8.27 -2.56
N THR A 35 -3.74 7.58 -3.69
CA THR A 35 -4.34 8.07 -4.95
C THR A 35 -5.59 7.31 -5.38
N GLY A 36 -5.80 6.13 -4.81
CA GLY A 36 -6.88 5.23 -5.19
C GLY A 36 -7.27 4.29 -4.07
N ALA A 37 -8.51 3.83 -4.12
CA ALA A 37 -9.08 3.02 -3.06
C ALA A 37 -10.21 2.12 -3.59
N GLY A 38 -10.26 0.88 -3.12
CA GLY A 38 -11.26 -0.12 -3.49
C GLY A 38 -11.65 -1.04 -2.36
N THR A 39 -12.91 -1.47 -2.33
CA THR A 39 -13.43 -2.46 -1.38
C THR A 39 -14.33 -3.47 -2.10
N GLY A 40 -14.34 -4.71 -1.58
CA GLY A 40 -15.16 -5.78 -2.14
C GLY A 40 -15.28 -6.96 -1.18
N GLU A 41 -16.06 -7.97 -1.59
CA GLU A 41 -16.34 -9.16 -0.76
C GLU A 41 -15.07 -9.95 -0.38
N THR A 42 -13.98 -9.80 -1.13
CA THR A 42 -12.72 -10.51 -0.90
C THR A 42 -11.67 -9.68 -0.14
N GLY A 43 -11.97 -8.43 0.20
CA GLY A 43 -11.07 -7.54 0.92
C GLY A 43 -11.07 -6.11 0.39
N TRP A 44 -9.92 -5.46 0.49
CA TRP A 44 -9.76 -4.03 0.18
C TRP A 44 -8.38 -3.75 -0.40
N ASN A 45 -8.27 -2.64 -1.12
CA ASN A 45 -6.99 -2.12 -1.62
C ASN A 45 -6.90 -0.60 -1.50
N LEU A 46 -5.67 -0.11 -1.38
CA LEU A 46 -5.30 1.30 -1.48
C LEU A 46 -4.12 1.41 -2.46
N ASP A 47 -4.20 2.38 -3.36
CA ASP A 47 -3.15 2.70 -4.31
C ASP A 47 -2.35 3.88 -3.75
N VAL A 48 -1.04 3.68 -3.61
CA VAL A 48 -0.12 4.67 -3.04
C VAL A 48 0.88 5.09 -4.10
N GLU A 49 1.02 6.40 -4.29
CA GLU A 49 2.06 6.99 -5.12
C GLU A 49 3.15 7.59 -4.24
N VAL A 50 4.40 7.21 -4.50
CA VAL A 50 5.58 7.67 -3.76
C VAL A 50 6.50 8.44 -4.69
N GLU A 51 6.95 9.61 -4.25
CA GLU A 51 7.88 10.47 -4.98
C GLU A 51 9.29 9.85 -5.00
N PRO A 52 9.73 9.24 -6.12
CA PRO A 52 10.91 8.38 -6.13
C PRO A 52 12.23 9.15 -5.96
N HIS A 53 12.20 10.47 -6.06
CA HIS A 53 13.35 11.35 -5.86
C HIS A 53 13.52 11.82 -4.42
N VAL A 54 12.52 11.57 -3.56
CA VAL A 54 12.47 12.05 -2.18
C VAL A 54 12.90 10.94 -1.20
N VAL A 55 12.44 9.70 -1.43
CA VAL A 55 12.71 8.57 -0.55
C VAL A 55 13.10 7.31 -1.35
N HIS A 56 14.00 6.50 -0.79
CA HIS A 56 14.36 5.23 -1.41
C HIS A 56 13.19 4.24 -1.30
N PRO A 57 12.78 3.54 -2.38
CA PRO A 57 11.64 2.61 -2.38
C PRO A 57 11.57 1.61 -1.22
N LEU A 58 12.68 0.94 -0.93
CA LEU A 58 12.73 -0.05 0.17
C LEU A 58 12.59 0.59 1.55
N GLU A 59 12.99 1.85 1.71
CA GLU A 59 12.82 2.57 2.96
C GLU A 59 11.34 2.89 3.18
N MET A 60 10.65 3.39 2.14
CA MET A 60 9.21 3.64 2.21
C MET A 60 8.41 2.37 2.49
N LEU A 61 8.70 1.26 1.80
CA LEU A 61 8.04 -0.03 2.06
C LEU A 61 8.18 -0.50 3.52
N ARG A 62 9.34 -0.25 4.15
CA ARG A 62 9.53 -0.57 5.57
C ARG A 62 8.68 0.32 6.48
N ARG A 63 8.65 1.63 6.23
CA ARG A 63 7.83 2.57 7.00
C ARG A 63 6.34 2.19 6.95
N LEU A 64 5.83 1.89 5.76
CA LEU A 64 4.44 1.47 5.57
C LEU A 64 4.17 0.13 6.27
N ALA A 65 5.08 -0.85 6.14
CA ALA A 65 4.94 -2.15 6.81
C ALA A 65 4.92 -2.01 8.33
N ASP A 66 5.84 -1.23 8.90
CA ASP A 66 5.92 -1.00 10.34
C ASP A 66 4.63 -0.36 10.88
N ALA A 67 4.06 0.62 10.15
CA ALA A 67 2.81 1.26 10.55
C ALA A 67 1.60 0.29 10.51
N LEU A 68 1.53 -0.57 9.50
CA LEU A 68 0.40 -1.49 9.29
C LEU A 68 0.41 -2.69 10.25
N VAL A 69 1.59 -3.17 10.68
CA VAL A 69 1.72 -4.33 11.56
C VAL A 69 1.01 -4.11 12.92
N ASP A 70 0.95 -2.87 13.39
CA ASP A 70 0.38 -2.54 14.70
C ASP A 70 -1.15 -2.39 14.69
N GLN A 71 -1.81 -2.51 13.54
CA GLN A 71 -3.23 -2.17 13.36
C GLN A 71 -4.20 -3.37 13.39
N ASP A 72 -3.73 -4.59 13.64
CA ASP A 72 -4.55 -5.83 13.63
C ASP A 72 -5.43 -6.02 12.37
N LEU A 73 -4.95 -5.55 11.21
CA LEU A 73 -5.69 -5.59 9.93
C LEU A 73 -5.76 -6.99 9.28
N GLY A 74 -5.27 -8.02 9.96
CA GLY A 74 -5.07 -9.35 9.39
C GLY A 74 -3.94 -9.39 8.36
N TRP A 75 -4.16 -10.06 7.23
CA TRP A 75 -3.10 -10.29 6.24
C TRP A 75 -3.04 -9.15 5.21
N VAL A 76 -2.04 -8.28 5.34
CA VAL A 76 -1.80 -7.16 4.42
C VAL A 76 -0.60 -7.44 3.52
N ILE A 77 -0.71 -7.10 2.24
CA ILE A 77 0.35 -7.22 1.24
C ILE A 77 0.70 -5.83 0.73
N LEU A 78 2.00 -5.49 0.73
CA LEU A 78 2.54 -4.34 0.02
C LEU A 78 3.11 -4.82 -1.32
N ARG A 79 2.52 -4.39 -2.43
CA ARG A 79 2.97 -4.72 -3.78
C ARG A 79 3.57 -3.48 -4.45
N PRO A 80 4.90 -3.27 -4.40
CA PRO A 80 5.52 -2.23 -5.20
C PRO A 80 5.37 -2.55 -6.69
N GLU A 81 4.88 -1.58 -7.44
CA GLU A 81 4.78 -1.62 -8.89
C GLU A 81 5.86 -0.75 -9.49
N TYR A 82 6.74 -1.39 -10.27
CA TYR A 82 7.74 -0.70 -11.06
C TYR A 82 7.18 -0.57 -12.47
N GLU A 83 6.99 0.67 -12.94
CA GLU A 83 6.91 0.97 -14.36
C GLU A 83 8.30 0.74 -15.00
N THR A 84 8.78 -0.49 -15.00
CA THR A 84 9.74 -0.92 -16.02
C THR A 84 8.91 -1.37 -17.19
N ASP A 85 9.01 -0.67 -18.33
CA ASP A 85 8.47 -1.02 -19.65
C ASP A 85 7.77 -2.39 -19.64
N GLY A 86 6.45 -2.38 -19.40
CA GLY A 86 5.68 -3.53 -18.90
C GLY A 86 6.20 -4.89 -19.35
N ARG A 87 6.90 -5.58 -18.44
CA ARG A 87 7.30 -6.97 -18.65
C ARG A 87 6.23 -7.86 -18.04
N THR A 88 5.74 -8.77 -18.84
CA THR A 88 4.78 -9.78 -18.39
C THR A 88 5.47 -10.75 -17.43
N ALA A 89 4.71 -11.46 -16.60
CA ALA A 89 5.27 -12.50 -15.73
C ALA A 89 6.05 -13.59 -16.50
N LEU A 90 5.78 -13.76 -17.80
CA LEU A 90 6.51 -14.63 -18.72
C LEU A 90 7.90 -14.11 -19.07
N ASP A 91 8.14 -12.81 -18.98
CA ASP A 91 9.43 -12.20 -19.28
C ASP A 91 10.43 -12.27 -18.09
N LEU A 92 10.01 -12.89 -16.99
CA LEU A 92 10.75 -13.02 -15.73
C LEU A 92 11.13 -14.47 -15.38
N VAL A 93 10.78 -15.45 -16.22
CA VAL A 93 11.11 -16.89 -16.06
C VAL A 93 12.17 -17.37 -17.05
#